data_AF-A0A7V5Q977-F1
#
_entry.id   AF-A0A7V5Q977-F1
#
_cell.length_a   1.000
_cell.length_b   1.000
_cell.length_c   1.000
_cell.angle_alpha   90.00
_cell.angle_beta   90.00
_cell.angle_gamma   90.00
#
_symmetry.space_group_name_H-M   'P 1'
#
loop_
_entity.id
_entity.type
_entity.pdbx_description
1 polymer ?
#
loop_
_entity_poly.entity_id
_entity_poly.type
_entity_poly.pdbx_seq_one_letter_code
_entity_poly.pdbx_strand_id
1 'polypeptide(L)'
;DPDSGQLITGSFMDYCMPRADDLPSYDLGFTETSCPSNPLGIKGCGEAGAIAAPPAVINAITDAIGTEDIAMPATPQVVWNALQANAKQAAE
;
A
#
# COMPACT_ATOMS: atom_id res chain seq x y z
N ASP A 1 5.99 14.99 -16.61
CA ASP A 1 5.66 16.38 -16.94
C ASP A 1 4.40 16.36 -17.81
N PRO A 2 3.28 16.92 -17.34
CA PRO A 2 2.00 16.84 -18.04
C PRO A 2 2.00 17.50 -19.43
N ASP A 3 2.82 18.54 -19.64
CA ASP A 3 2.83 19.30 -20.89
C ASP A 3 3.72 18.66 -21.96
N SER A 4 4.87 18.13 -21.57
CA SER A 4 5.87 17.53 -22.48
C SER A 4 5.85 16.01 -22.53
N GLY A 5 5.18 15.33 -21.59
CA GLY A 5 5.24 13.87 -21.43
C GLY A 5 6.55 13.34 -20.86
N GLN A 6 7.50 14.22 -20.50
CA GLN A 6 8.79 13.81 -19.94
C GLN A 6 8.62 13.03 -18.63
N LEU A 7 9.26 11.87 -18.51
CA LEU A 7 9.31 11.12 -17.25
C LEU A 7 10.14 11.90 -16.22
N ILE A 8 9.54 12.21 -15.07
CA ILE A 8 10.18 12.99 -13.99
C ILE A 8 10.70 12.11 -12.84
N THR A 9 10.35 10.81 -12.84
CA THR A 9 10.76 9.81 -11.85
C THR A 9 11.76 8.81 -12.45
N GLY A 10 12.75 9.32 -13.21
CA GLY A 10 13.68 8.50 -13.98
C GLY A 10 14.83 7.88 -13.18
N SER A 11 14.93 8.16 -11.88
CA SER A 11 15.98 7.67 -11.00
C SER A 11 15.40 7.21 -9.66
N PHE A 12 16.14 6.41 -8.90
CA PHE A 12 15.77 6.06 -7.52
C PHE A 12 15.89 7.21 -6.51
N MET A 13 16.39 8.38 -6.93
CA MET A 13 16.29 9.59 -6.11
C MET A 13 14.87 10.18 -6.17
N ASP A 14 14.17 9.99 -7.30
CA ASP A 14 12.86 10.56 -7.57
C ASP A 14 11.74 9.53 -7.45
N TYR A 15 12.04 8.26 -7.72
CA TYR A 15 11.15 7.12 -7.53
C TYR A 15 11.48 6.41 -6.23
N CYS A 16 10.57 6.48 -5.25
CA CYS A 16 10.77 5.90 -3.93
C CYS A 16 10.91 4.37 -4.03
N MET A 17 12.11 3.87 -3.74
CA MET A 17 12.39 2.45 -3.56
C MET A 17 12.39 2.12 -2.07
N PRO A 18 11.64 1.09 -1.62
CA PRO A 18 11.61 0.71 -0.22
C PRO A 18 12.99 0.23 0.24
N ARG A 19 13.39 0.68 1.42
CA ARG A 19 14.62 0.31 2.12
C ARG A 19 14.30 -0.69 3.23
N ALA A 20 15.36 -1.31 3.76
CA ALA A 20 15.20 -2.33 4.80
C ALA A 20 14.52 -1.80 6.08
N ASP A 21 14.73 -0.52 6.39
CA ASP A 21 14.17 0.16 7.56
C ASP A 21 12.77 0.78 7.32
N ASP A 22 12.27 0.76 6.07
CA ASP A 22 10.89 1.17 5.76
C ASP A 22 9.86 0.09 6.14
N LEU A 23 10.32 -1.14 6.39
CA LEU A 23 9.46 -2.31 6.58
C LEU A 23 9.37 -2.70 8.07
N PRO A 24 8.19 -3.13 8.53
CA PRO A 24 8.07 -3.70 9.87
C PRO A 24 8.73 -5.08 9.95
N SER A 25 8.96 -5.56 11.18
CA SER A 25 9.19 -7.00 11.36
C SER A 25 7.92 -7.78 11.06
N TYR A 26 8.07 -8.93 10.40
CA TYR A 26 6.94 -9.76 9.99
C TYR A 26 6.67 -10.89 10.98
N ASP A 27 5.41 -11.08 11.34
CA ASP A 27 4.92 -12.32 11.92
C ASP A 27 4.38 -13.22 10.80
N LEU A 28 4.79 -14.48 10.79
CA LEU A 28 4.56 -15.40 9.68
C LEU A 28 3.71 -16.58 10.12
N GLY A 29 2.52 -16.69 9.52
CA GLY A 29 1.65 -17.86 9.61
C GLY A 29 1.66 -18.66 8.30
N PHE A 30 1.25 -19.93 8.38
CA PHE A 30 1.07 -20.78 7.20
C PHE A 30 -0.24 -21.56 7.28
N THR A 31 -0.93 -21.64 6.15
CA THR A 31 -2.12 -22.46 5.98
C THR A 31 -2.02 -23.19 4.65
N GLU A 32 -2.43 -24.45 4.62
CA GLU A 32 -2.41 -25.26 3.42
C GLU A 32 -3.81 -25.74 3.06
N THR A 33 -4.17 -25.53 1.79
CA THR A 33 -5.29 -26.20 1.16
C THR A 33 -4.78 -26.75 -0.16
N SER A 34 -4.66 -28.08 -0.29
CA SER A 34 -4.10 -28.70 -1.50
C SER A 34 -4.94 -28.38 -2.75
N CYS A 35 -4.27 -28.17 -3.89
CA CYS A 35 -4.92 -27.91 -5.17
C CYS A 35 -5.45 -29.21 -5.80
N PRO A 36 -6.77 -29.39 -6.00
CA PRO A 36 -7.31 -30.65 -6.55
C PRO A 36 -6.97 -30.85 -8.03
N SER A 37 -6.64 -29.79 -8.76
CA SER A 37 -6.32 -29.83 -10.19
C SER A 37 -4.82 -29.91 -10.50
N ASN A 38 -3.96 -29.79 -9.49
CA ASN A 38 -2.52 -29.96 -9.64
C ASN A 38 -2.10 -31.30 -9.02
N PRO A 39 -1.46 -32.22 -9.76
CA PRO A 39 -1.06 -33.54 -9.22
C PRO A 39 -0.14 -33.48 -7.99
N LEU A 40 0.59 -32.39 -7.80
CA LEU A 40 1.47 -32.17 -6.66
C LEU A 40 0.80 -31.36 -5.54
N GLY A 41 -0.48 -30.97 -5.70
CA GLY A 41 -1.22 -30.17 -4.72
C GLY A 41 -0.77 -28.71 -4.59
N ILE A 42 0.19 -28.26 -5.39
CA ILE A 42 0.82 -26.92 -5.26
C ILE A 42 -0.06 -25.78 -5.81
N LYS A 43 0.15 -24.58 -5.25
CA LYS A 43 -0.50 -23.32 -5.66
C LYS A 43 0.55 -22.23 -5.87
N GLY A 44 0.28 -21.30 -6.80
CA GLY A 44 1.12 -20.11 -6.98
C GLY A 44 0.89 -19.08 -5.86
N CYS A 45 1.96 -18.42 -5.42
CA CYS A 45 1.91 -17.40 -4.35
C CYS A 45 2.73 -16.14 -4.67
N GLY A 46 3.36 -16.05 -5.85
CA GLY A 46 4.31 -14.96 -6.16
C GLY A 46 3.73 -13.56 -6.06
N GLU A 47 2.46 -13.38 -6.39
CA GLU A 47 1.77 -12.08 -6.35
C GLU A 47 0.99 -11.84 -5.06
N ALA A 48 0.82 -12.85 -4.21
CA ALA A 48 -0.08 -12.79 -3.05
C ALA A 48 0.27 -11.63 -2.11
N GLY A 49 1.57 -11.39 -1.88
CA GLY A 49 2.06 -10.27 -1.08
C GLY A 49 1.79 -8.91 -1.73
N ALA A 50 2.02 -8.80 -3.05
CA ALA A 50 1.78 -7.56 -3.81
C ALA A 50 0.28 -7.20 -3.87
N ILE A 51 -0.60 -8.20 -3.79
CA ILE A 51 -2.06 -8.01 -3.76
C ILE A 51 -2.55 -7.62 -2.37
N ALA A 52 -2.11 -8.33 -1.33
CA ALA A 52 -2.64 -8.17 0.02
C ALA A 52 -2.04 -6.99 0.80
N ALA A 53 -0.75 -6.69 0.59
CA ALA A 53 -0.06 -5.66 1.37
C ALA A 53 -0.59 -4.23 1.14
N PRO A 54 -0.83 -3.75 -0.10
CA PRO A 54 -1.33 -2.40 -0.31
C PRO A 54 -2.66 -2.08 0.41
N PRO A 55 -3.74 -2.88 0.28
CA PRO A 55 -4.99 -2.59 0.99
C PRO A 55 -4.85 -2.77 2.50
N ALA A 56 -4.03 -3.70 2.99
CA ALA A 56 -3.80 -3.84 4.43
C ALA A 56 -3.17 -2.57 5.04
N VAL A 57 -2.19 -1.97 4.36
CA VAL A 57 -1.56 -0.72 4.80
C VAL A 57 -2.52 0.46 4.69
N ILE A 58 -3.28 0.59 3.59
CA ILE A 58 -4.25 1.68 3.44
C ILE A 58 -5.34 1.58 4.50
N ASN A 59 -5.87 0.39 4.77
CA ASN A 59 -6.87 0.19 5.82
C ASN A 59 -6.33 0.57 7.20
N ALA A 60 -5.06 0.29 7.50
CA ALA A 60 -4.44 0.72 8.75
C ALA A 60 -4.31 2.24 8.84
N ILE A 61 -4.02 2.92 7.74
CA ILE A 61 -3.97 4.38 7.68
C ILE A 61 -5.38 4.97 7.87
N THR A 62 -6.38 4.49 7.13
CA THR A 62 -7.75 5.00 7.18
C THR A 62 -8.38 4.81 8.57
N ASP A 63 -8.12 3.66 9.21
CA ASP A 63 -8.50 3.40 10.61
C ASP A 63 -7.85 4.42 11.56
N ALA A 64 -6.55 4.69 11.40
CA ALA A 64 -5.82 5.63 12.25
C ALA A 64 -6.25 7.10 12.08
N ILE A 65 -6.62 7.53 10.87
CA ILE A 65 -7.00 8.92 10.57
C ILE A 65 -8.51 9.18 10.60
N GLY A 66 -9.32 8.11 10.70
CA GLY A 66 -10.78 8.19 10.78
C GLY A 66 -11.46 8.64 9.49
N THR A 67 -10.86 8.40 8.32
CA THR A 67 -11.48 8.66 7.01
C THR A 67 -10.98 7.67 5.97
N GLU A 68 -11.87 7.25 5.06
CA GLU A 68 -11.56 6.40 3.91
C GLU A 68 -11.16 7.21 2.66
N ASP A 69 -11.32 8.54 2.70
CA ASP A 69 -10.98 9.43 1.58
C ASP A 69 -9.48 9.74 1.54
N ILE A 70 -8.71 8.75 1.07
CA ILE A 70 -7.26 8.88 0.88
C ILE A 70 -6.82 8.33 -0.47
N ALA A 71 -6.09 9.15 -1.22
CA ALA A 71 -5.49 8.74 -2.49
C ALA A 71 -4.18 7.94 -2.26
N MET A 72 -3.91 6.99 -3.14
CA MET A 72 -2.60 6.34 -3.23
C MET A 72 -1.69 7.03 -4.26
N PRO A 73 -0.36 7.07 -4.05
CA PRO A 73 0.35 6.60 -2.86
C PRO A 73 0.10 7.51 -1.65
N ALA A 74 -0.05 6.92 -0.46
CA ALA A 74 -0.30 7.61 0.80
C ALA A 74 0.97 8.31 1.31
N THR A 75 1.49 9.26 0.54
CA THR A 75 2.63 10.10 0.93
C THR A 75 2.29 10.93 2.17
N PRO A 76 3.28 11.40 2.94
CA PRO A 76 3.03 12.24 4.11
C PRO A 76 2.16 13.47 3.80
N GLN A 77 2.33 14.09 2.63
CA GLN A 77 1.52 15.23 2.21
C GLN A 77 0.05 14.85 1.96
N VAL A 78 -0.20 13.69 1.36
CA VAL A 78 -1.57 13.20 1.11
C VAL A 78 -2.26 12.87 2.44
N VAL A 79 -1.58 12.16 3.34
CA VAL A 79 -2.09 11.84 4.69
C VAL A 79 -2.38 13.12 5.49
N TRP A 80 -1.46 14.08 5.46
CA TRP A 80 -1.64 15.38 6.12
C TRP A 80 -2.87 16.13 5.60
N ASN A 81 -3.05 16.18 4.28
CA ASN A 81 -4.21 16.83 3.68
C ASN A 81 -5.53 16.14 4.08
N ALA A 82 -5.55 14.81 4.11
CA ALA A 82 -6.72 14.03 4.52
C ALA A 82 -7.10 14.33 5.99
N LEU A 83 -6.11 14.38 6.89
CA LEU A 83 -6.33 14.76 8.30
C LEU A 83 -6.92 16.16 8.44
N GLN A 84 -6.39 17.13 7.68
CA GLN A 84 -6.86 18.52 7.74
C GLN A 84 -8.27 18.69 7.17
N ALA A 85 -8.63 17.92 6.14
CA ALA A 85 -9.99 17.90 5.61
C ALA A 85 -10.98 17.29 6.62
N ASN A 86 -10.63 16.17 7.23
CA ASN A 86 -11.46 15.49 8.23
C ASN A 86 -11.71 16.37 9.47
N ALA A 87 -10.68 17.06 9.97
CA ALA A 87 -10.80 17.96 11.12
C ALA A 87 -11.78 19.12 10.87
N LYS A 88 -11.89 19.61 9.64
CA LYS A 88 -12.86 20.65 9.27
C LYS A 88 -14.28 20.10 9.26
N GLN A 89 -14.49 18.90 8.71
CA GLN A 89 -15.80 18.25 8.70
C GLN A 89 -16.32 17.95 10.11
N ALA A 90 -15.44 17.59 11.05
CA ALA A 90 -15.82 17.34 12.44
C ALA A 90 -16.17 18.61 13.24
N ALA A 91 -15.75 19.79 12.77
CA ALA A 91 -16.02 21.08 13.41
C ALA A 91 -17.29 21.77 12.87
N GLU A 92 -17.82 21.31 11.74
CA GLU A 92 -19.10 21.70 11.15
C GLU A 92 -20.25 20.85 11.70
#